data_AF-A0A2N8MCI8-F1
#
_entry.id   AF-A0A2N8MCI8-F1
#
_cell.length_a   1.000
_cell.length_b   1.000
_cell.length_c   1.000
_cell.angle_alpha   90.00
_cell.angle_beta   90.00
_cell.angle_gamma   90.00
#
_symmetry.space_group_name_H-M   'P 1'
#
loop_
_entity.id
_entity.type
_entity.pdbx_description
1 polymer ?
#
loop_
_entity_poly.entity_id
_entity_poly.type
_entity_poly.pdbx_seq_one_letter_code
_entity_poly.pdbx_strand_id
1 'polypeptide(L)'
;MRLCNCVNILEVSFLLDYFYSDKTLIAAWKGCSESDRNNQFSAFKVRTTLDERDGFTEKKRMEHYQLLCSLGAHASFQGFELLRPIAGGDARCGPYFADRALDATLSELAKVGVGAAGNFTMFFDPRGVPDLETKLHFMEAQSAWFEKFFGRPLDVGQIGKMRELLGLAASTSR
;
A
#
# COMPACT_ATOMS: atom_id res chain seq x y z
N MET A 1 -2.00 5.27 18.19
CA MET A 1 -2.22 4.85 16.79
C MET A 1 -2.46 3.34 16.74
N ARG A 2 -3.71 2.90 16.53
CA ARG A 2 -4.01 1.45 16.38
C ARG A 2 -3.69 1.02 14.94
N LEU A 3 -3.15 -0.18 14.77
CA LEU A 3 -2.92 -0.83 13.46
C LEU A 3 -4.19 -0.94 12.60
N CYS A 4 -5.38 -0.77 13.19
CA CYS A 4 -6.66 -0.60 12.49
C CYS A 4 -6.60 0.45 11.35
N ASN A 5 -5.87 1.54 11.52
CA ASN A 5 -5.71 2.55 10.46
C ASN A 5 -4.91 2.00 9.25
N CYS A 6 -3.96 1.09 9.46
CA CYS A 6 -3.19 0.47 8.39
C CYS A 6 -4.06 -0.46 7.53
N VAL A 7 -5.04 -1.15 8.13
CA VAL A 7 -6.01 -1.99 7.39
C VAL A 7 -6.78 -1.15 6.38
N ASN A 8 -7.31 -0.01 6.82
CA ASN A 8 -8.07 0.88 5.95
C ASN A 8 -7.21 1.43 4.80
N ILE A 9 -5.99 1.89 5.09
CA ILE A 9 -5.07 2.39 4.05
C ILE A 9 -4.74 1.29 3.04
N LEU A 10 -4.48 0.07 3.50
CA LEU A 10 -4.19 -1.06 2.63
C LEU A 10 -5.38 -1.38 1.70
N GLU A 11 -6.59 -1.51 2.25
CA GLU A 11 -7.76 -1.86 1.45
C GLU A 11 -8.16 -0.75 0.47
N VAL A 12 -8.06 0.53 0.88
CA VAL A 12 -8.26 1.66 -0.04
C VAL A 12 -7.20 1.65 -1.13
N SER A 13 -5.94 1.35 -0.82
CA SER A 13 -4.89 1.27 -1.85
C SER A 13 -5.16 0.20 -2.91
N PHE A 14 -5.73 -0.95 -2.53
CA PHE A 14 -6.13 -1.99 -3.47
C PHE A 14 -7.35 -1.56 -4.28
N LEU A 15 -8.31 -0.87 -3.67
CA LEU A 15 -9.46 -0.34 -4.40
C LEU A 15 -9.01 0.67 -5.47
N LEU A 16 -8.05 1.54 -5.14
CA LEU A 16 -7.46 2.48 -6.09
C LEU A 16 -6.71 1.76 -7.22
N ASP A 17 -5.91 0.73 -6.94
CA ASP A 17 -5.26 -0.08 -7.97
C ASP A 17 -6.28 -0.76 -8.90
N TYR A 18 -7.39 -1.24 -8.33
CA TYR A 18 -8.47 -1.83 -9.11
C TYR A 18 -9.14 -0.81 -10.03
N PHE A 19 -9.45 0.39 -9.52
CA PHE A 19 -9.99 1.48 -10.35
C PHE A 19 -9.01 1.99 -11.42
N TYR A 20 -7.71 1.88 -11.18
CA TYR A 20 -6.73 2.24 -12.20
C TYR A 20 -6.77 1.27 -13.38
N SER A 21 -7.12 0.01 -13.15
CA SER A 21 -7.25 -1.02 -14.19
C SER A 21 -8.39 -0.71 -15.16
N ASP A 22 -9.48 -0.13 -14.65
CA ASP A 22 -10.61 0.34 -15.45
C ASP A 22 -11.26 1.56 -14.78
N LYS A 23 -11.05 2.74 -15.38
CA LYS A 23 -11.55 4.01 -14.85
C LYS A 23 -13.08 4.08 -14.84
N THR A 24 -13.80 3.26 -15.62
CA THR A 24 -15.27 3.22 -15.61
C THR A 24 -15.82 2.68 -14.29
N LEU A 25 -15.04 1.87 -13.58
CA LEU A 25 -15.40 1.32 -12.26
C LEU A 25 -15.61 2.41 -11.21
N ILE A 26 -14.96 3.57 -11.35
CA ILE A 26 -15.17 4.71 -10.45
C ILE A 26 -16.60 5.22 -10.56
N ALA A 27 -17.11 5.35 -11.80
CA ALA A 27 -18.48 5.78 -12.04
C ALA A 27 -19.48 4.75 -11.49
N ALA A 28 -19.21 3.45 -11.73
CA ALA A 28 -20.03 2.37 -11.18
C ALA A 28 -20.04 2.36 -9.65
N TRP A 29 -18.88 2.50 -9.00
CA TRP A 29 -18.77 2.55 -7.54
C TRP A 29 -19.50 3.74 -6.91
N LYS A 30 -19.41 4.92 -7.55
CA LYS A 30 -20.11 6.14 -7.11
C LYS A 30 -21.62 6.06 -7.32
N GLY A 31 -22.07 5.40 -8.39
CA GLY A 31 -23.48 5.34 -8.80
C GLY A 31 -24.27 4.18 -8.19
N CYS A 32 -23.61 3.18 -7.61
CA CYS A 32 -24.27 2.00 -7.04
C CYS A 32 -24.79 2.24 -5.60
N SER A 33 -25.80 1.43 -5.21
CA SER A 33 -26.30 1.40 -3.83
C SER A 33 -25.25 0.86 -2.86
N GLU A 34 -25.43 1.03 -1.55
CA GLU A 34 -24.52 0.46 -0.56
C GLU A 34 -24.46 -1.08 -0.62
N SER A 35 -25.61 -1.73 -0.83
CA SER A 35 -25.70 -3.18 -1.02
C SER A 35 -24.90 -3.61 -2.25
N ASP A 36 -25.08 -2.93 -3.38
CA ASP A 36 -24.34 -3.21 -4.61
C ASP A 36 -22.86 -2.94 -4.46
N ARG A 37 -22.48 -1.90 -3.71
CA ARG A 37 -21.09 -1.58 -3.41
C ARG A 37 -20.42 -2.70 -2.63
N ASN A 38 -21.07 -3.21 -1.58
CA ASN A 38 -20.55 -4.34 -0.80
C ASN A 38 -20.49 -5.62 -1.63
N ASN A 39 -21.49 -5.83 -2.49
CA ASN A 39 -21.54 -7.00 -3.36
C ASN A 39 -20.46 -6.95 -4.44
N GLN A 40 -20.17 -5.81 -5.06
CA GLN A 40 -19.26 -5.72 -6.22
C GLN A 40 -17.84 -5.31 -5.84
N PHE A 41 -17.69 -4.46 -4.83
CA PHE A 41 -16.43 -3.81 -4.44
C PHE A 41 -16.02 -4.14 -3.00
N SER A 42 -16.50 -5.27 -2.44
CA SER A 42 -15.96 -5.76 -1.16
C SER A 42 -14.46 -6.01 -1.26
N ALA A 43 -13.76 -5.76 -0.17
CA ALA A 43 -12.31 -5.90 -0.13
C ALA A 43 -11.82 -7.32 -0.49
N PHE A 44 -12.62 -8.35 -0.19
CA PHE A 44 -12.36 -9.72 -0.64
C PHE A 44 -12.35 -9.82 -2.17
N LYS A 45 -13.37 -9.29 -2.85
CA LYS A 45 -13.47 -9.33 -4.31
C LYS A 45 -12.34 -8.53 -4.96
N VAL A 46 -12.09 -7.32 -4.48
CA VAL A 46 -11.00 -6.47 -4.97
C VAL A 46 -9.66 -7.19 -4.89
N ARG A 47 -9.32 -7.78 -3.73
CA ARG A 47 -8.06 -8.55 -3.58
C ARG A 47 -7.99 -9.73 -4.55
N THR A 48 -9.08 -10.48 -4.68
CA THR A 48 -9.15 -11.67 -5.55
C THR A 48 -8.96 -11.28 -7.01
N THR A 49 -9.65 -10.23 -7.47
CA THR A 49 -9.52 -9.72 -8.83
C THR A 49 -8.12 -9.19 -9.12
N LEU A 50 -7.47 -8.52 -8.16
CA LEU A 50 -6.08 -8.08 -8.34
C LEU A 50 -5.08 -9.25 -8.36
N ASP A 51 -5.28 -10.26 -7.52
CA ASP A 51 -4.46 -11.48 -7.54
C ASP A 51 -4.61 -12.21 -8.88
N GLU A 52 -5.83 -12.33 -9.40
CA GLU A 52 -6.12 -12.90 -10.72
C GLU A 52 -5.50 -12.07 -11.86
N ARG A 53 -5.64 -10.73 -11.83
CA ARG A 53 -5.05 -9.81 -12.81
C ARG A 53 -3.54 -9.96 -12.91
N ASP A 54 -2.87 -10.06 -11.77
CA ASP A 54 -1.40 -10.11 -11.69
C ASP A 54 -0.84 -11.55 -11.77
N GLY A 55 -1.72 -12.55 -11.89
CA GLY A 55 -1.34 -13.97 -11.96
C GLY A 55 -0.80 -14.53 -10.63
N PHE A 56 -1.11 -13.90 -9.50
CA PHE A 56 -0.67 -14.35 -8.19
C PHE A 56 -1.58 -15.44 -7.61
N THR A 57 -1.02 -16.61 -7.35
CA THR A 57 -1.75 -17.76 -6.76
C THR A 57 -1.57 -17.88 -5.26
N GLU A 58 -0.52 -17.26 -4.71
CA GLU A 58 -0.14 -17.35 -3.29
C GLU A 58 -1.01 -16.50 -2.36
N LYS A 59 -1.92 -15.66 -2.89
CA LYS A 59 -2.83 -14.81 -2.11
C LYS A 59 -2.14 -13.93 -1.06
N LYS A 60 -0.93 -13.43 -1.35
CA LYS A 60 -0.15 -12.56 -0.45
C LYS A 60 -0.90 -11.31 0.01
N ARG A 61 -1.83 -10.79 -0.81
CA ARG A 61 -2.72 -9.68 -0.42
C ARG A 61 -3.65 -10.06 0.73
N MET A 62 -4.17 -11.29 0.73
CA MET A 62 -5.00 -11.81 1.81
C MET A 62 -4.18 -12.04 3.08
N GLU A 63 -3.00 -12.64 2.96
CA GLU A 63 -2.10 -12.88 4.10
C GLU A 63 -1.75 -11.55 4.80
N HIS A 64 -1.40 -10.52 4.03
CA HIS A 64 -1.07 -9.20 4.58
C HIS A 64 -2.28 -8.54 5.27
N TYR A 65 -3.47 -8.61 4.66
CA TYR A 65 -4.71 -8.17 5.31
C TYR A 65 -4.95 -8.91 6.63
N GLN A 66 -4.87 -10.25 6.63
CA GLN A 66 -5.12 -11.07 7.81
C GLN A 66 -4.14 -10.75 8.94
N LEU A 67 -2.87 -10.51 8.62
CA LEU A 67 -1.86 -10.08 9.59
C LEU A 67 -2.28 -8.78 10.28
N LEU A 68 -2.55 -7.72 9.52
CA LEU A 68 -2.90 -6.41 10.08
C LEU A 68 -4.23 -6.44 10.84
N CYS A 69 -5.20 -7.20 10.33
CA CYS A 69 -6.52 -7.32 10.93
C CYS A 69 -6.47 -8.11 12.26
N SER A 70 -5.73 -9.22 12.27
CA SER A 70 -5.53 -10.04 13.48
C SER A 70 -4.78 -9.27 14.55
N LEU A 71 -3.72 -8.54 14.19
CA LEU A 71 -2.89 -7.80 15.15
C LEU A 71 -3.52 -6.49 15.62
N GLY A 72 -4.35 -5.86 14.79
CA GLY A 72 -4.72 -4.45 14.96
C GLY A 72 -6.20 -4.11 15.11
N ALA A 73 -7.10 -5.00 14.70
CA ALA A 73 -8.52 -4.71 14.57
C ALA A 73 -9.44 -5.69 15.33
N HIS A 74 -9.02 -6.94 15.50
CA HIS A 74 -9.80 -7.96 16.19
C HIS A 74 -9.22 -8.31 17.57
N ALA A 75 -10.10 -8.76 18.46
CA ALA A 75 -9.74 -9.38 19.74
C ALA A 75 -9.15 -10.79 19.50
N SER A 76 -7.97 -10.85 18.89
CA SER A 76 -7.24 -12.09 18.64
C SER A 76 -6.21 -12.33 19.72
N PHE A 77 -5.83 -13.60 19.94
CA PHE A 77 -4.75 -13.95 20.86
C PHE A 77 -3.46 -13.21 20.52
N GLN A 78 -3.09 -13.14 19.24
CA GLN A 78 -1.90 -12.44 18.76
C GLN A 78 -1.97 -10.93 19.01
N GLY A 79 -3.16 -10.33 18.85
CA GLY A 79 -3.39 -8.92 19.17
C GLY A 79 -3.23 -8.63 20.66
N PHE A 80 -3.70 -9.54 21.53
CA PHE A 80 -3.47 -9.43 22.98
C PHE A 80 -2.01 -9.64 23.38
N GLU A 81 -1.25 -10.47 22.66
CA GLU A 81 0.19 -10.59 22.87
C GLU A 81 0.94 -9.29 22.58
N LEU A 82 0.52 -8.50 21.59
CA LEU A 82 1.10 -7.17 21.33
C LEU A 82 0.86 -6.17 22.48
N LEU A 83 -0.13 -6.43 23.34
CA LEU A 83 -0.39 -5.61 24.54
C LEU A 83 0.47 -6.05 25.73
N ARG A 84 1.23 -7.14 25.62
CA ARG A 84 2.13 -7.62 26.68
C ARG A 84 3.50 -6.94 26.53
N PRO A 85 3.97 -6.17 27.52
CA PRO A 85 5.29 -5.55 27.45
C PRO A 85 6.43 -6.57 27.47
N ILE A 86 6.20 -7.75 28.07
CA ILE A 86 7.16 -8.84 28.24
C ILE A 86 6.46 -10.16 27.89
N ALA A 87 7.17 -11.08 27.24
CA ALA A 87 6.65 -12.40 26.89
C ALA A 87 6.13 -13.14 28.13
N GLY A 88 4.90 -13.67 28.04
CA GLY A 88 4.24 -14.35 29.16
C GLY A 88 3.69 -13.45 30.27
N GLY A 89 3.86 -12.12 30.17
CA GLY A 89 3.30 -11.16 31.13
C GLY A 89 1.83 -10.80 30.86
N ASP A 90 1.27 -9.98 31.75
CA ASP A 90 -0.10 -9.48 31.61
C ASP A 90 -0.22 -8.46 30.46
N ALA A 91 -1.39 -8.48 29.80
CA ALA A 91 -1.72 -7.45 28.82
C ALA A 91 -1.96 -6.10 29.52
N ARG A 92 -1.34 -5.03 29.01
CA ARG A 92 -1.51 -3.67 29.53
C ARG A 92 -2.15 -2.77 28.47
N CYS A 93 -3.36 -2.28 28.75
CA CYS A 93 -4.04 -1.30 27.90
C CYS A 93 -3.61 0.13 28.27
N GLY A 94 -3.02 0.86 27.33
CA GLY A 94 -2.49 2.22 27.51
C GLY A 94 -1.52 2.62 26.38
N PRO A 95 -0.98 3.86 26.38
CA PRO A 95 -0.11 4.33 25.29
C PRO A 95 1.24 3.60 25.34
N TYR A 96 1.46 2.70 24.37
CA TYR A 96 2.70 2.01 23.99
C TYR A 96 3.67 1.64 25.13
N PHE A 97 3.68 0.38 25.54
CA PHE A 97 4.52 -0.08 26.66
C PHE A 97 5.81 -0.82 26.26
N ALA A 98 6.12 -0.91 24.96
CA ALA A 98 7.34 -1.55 24.48
C ALA A 98 7.83 -0.91 23.16
N ASP A 99 9.05 -0.39 23.16
CA ASP A 99 9.69 0.24 21.99
C ASP A 99 9.62 -0.65 20.75
N ARG A 100 9.85 -1.95 20.92
CA ARG A 100 9.77 -2.95 19.85
C ARG A 100 8.39 -3.01 19.17
N ALA A 101 7.31 -2.88 19.94
CA ALA A 101 5.96 -2.91 19.39
C ALA A 101 5.63 -1.63 18.61
N LEU A 102 6.17 -0.49 19.06
CA LEU A 102 6.10 0.77 18.33
C LEU A 102 6.89 0.71 17.02
N ASP A 103 8.12 0.22 17.05
CA ASP A 103 8.97 0.05 15.85
C ASP A 103 8.33 -0.87 14.82
N ALA A 104 7.78 -2.00 15.26
CA ALA A 104 7.07 -2.92 14.38
C ALA A 104 5.82 -2.25 13.77
N THR A 105 5.04 -1.51 14.57
CA THR A 105 3.86 -0.79 14.10
C THR A 105 4.21 0.28 13.06
N LEU A 106 5.26 1.06 13.32
CA LEU A 106 5.75 2.09 12.39
C LEU A 106 6.29 1.46 11.11
N SER A 107 6.99 0.33 11.22
CA SER A 107 7.51 -0.40 10.06
C SER A 107 6.40 -0.92 9.16
N GLU A 108 5.35 -1.53 9.73
CA GLU A 108 4.19 -1.99 8.95
C GLU A 108 3.39 -0.83 8.35
N LEU A 109 3.22 0.27 9.10
CA LEU A 109 2.62 1.48 8.56
C LEU A 109 3.42 2.04 7.38
N ALA A 110 4.75 2.08 7.47
CA ALA A 110 5.60 2.54 6.39
C ALA A 110 5.47 1.64 5.15
N LYS A 111 5.47 0.31 5.33
CA LYS A 111 5.27 -0.64 4.23
C LYS A 111 3.96 -0.41 3.50
N VAL A 112 2.86 -0.27 4.24
CA VAL A 112 1.54 0.00 3.66
C VAL A 112 1.50 1.38 2.99
N GLY A 113 2.07 2.40 3.64
CA GLY A 113 2.06 3.78 3.16
C GLY A 113 2.82 3.96 1.85
N VAL A 114 3.99 3.34 1.71
CA VAL A 114 4.79 3.40 0.46
C VAL A 114 4.03 2.76 -0.71
N GLY A 115 3.43 1.58 -0.50
CA GLY A 115 2.60 0.93 -1.52
C GLY A 115 1.37 1.75 -1.89
N ALA A 116 0.67 2.29 -0.89
CA ALA A 116 -0.52 3.13 -1.10
C ALA A 116 -0.20 4.42 -1.87
N ALA A 117 0.92 5.07 -1.56
CA ALA A 117 1.37 6.25 -2.29
C ALA A 117 1.67 5.94 -3.77
N GLY A 118 2.23 4.76 -4.06
CA GLY A 118 2.43 4.27 -5.43
C GLY A 118 1.12 4.17 -6.20
N ASN A 119 0.13 3.46 -5.64
CA ASN A 119 -1.18 3.31 -6.29
C ASN A 119 -1.90 4.65 -6.46
N PHE A 120 -1.78 5.55 -5.50
CA PHE A 120 -2.40 6.88 -5.56
C PHE A 120 -1.76 7.77 -6.63
N THR A 121 -0.44 7.70 -6.81
CA THR A 121 0.31 8.50 -7.81
C THR A 121 -0.13 8.22 -9.25
N MET A 122 -0.71 7.05 -9.50
CA MET A 122 -1.22 6.65 -10.82
C MET A 122 -2.43 7.48 -11.29
N PHE A 123 -3.12 8.19 -10.38
CA PHE A 123 -4.30 9.00 -10.71
C PHE A 123 -3.98 10.44 -11.13
N PHE A 124 -2.72 10.86 -11.04
CA PHE A 124 -2.31 12.21 -11.41
C PHE A 124 -1.68 12.20 -12.79
N ASP A 125 -2.40 12.66 -13.80
CA ASP A 125 -1.82 12.79 -15.15
C ASP A 125 -0.75 13.90 -15.13
N PRO A 126 0.48 13.64 -15.61
CA PRO A 126 1.53 14.65 -15.63
C PRO A 126 1.18 15.76 -16.62
N ARG A 127 1.28 17.02 -16.20
CA ARG A 127 0.95 18.20 -17.04
C ARG A 127 2.16 18.80 -17.74
N GLY A 128 3.35 18.27 -17.47
CA GLY A 128 4.60 18.72 -18.07
C GLY A 128 5.80 18.01 -17.47
N VAL A 129 7.00 18.41 -17.92
CA VAL A 129 8.29 17.85 -17.48
C VAL A 129 8.46 17.87 -15.94
N PRO A 130 8.11 18.94 -15.20
CA PRO A 130 8.28 18.95 -13.73
C PRO A 130 7.43 17.90 -12.99
N ASP A 131 6.23 17.60 -13.49
CA ASP A 131 5.36 16.58 -12.90
C ASP A 131 5.96 15.18 -13.15
N LEU A 132 6.53 14.94 -14.33
CA LEU A 132 7.25 13.69 -14.66
C LEU A 132 8.51 13.52 -13.81
N GLU A 133 9.27 14.60 -13.60
CA GLU A 133 10.45 14.60 -12.72
C GLU A 133 10.09 14.24 -11.28
N THR A 134 9.01 14.83 -10.76
CA THR A 134 8.51 14.53 -9.42
C THR A 134 8.11 13.07 -9.28
N LYS A 135 7.40 12.51 -10.28
CA LYS A 135 7.04 11.09 -10.29
C LYS A 135 8.28 10.19 -10.32
N LEU A 136 9.28 10.53 -11.13
CA LEU A 136 10.53 9.76 -11.22
C LEU A 136 11.29 9.77 -9.88
N HIS A 137 11.38 10.93 -9.22
CA HIS A 137 11.97 11.03 -7.88
C HIS A 137 11.22 10.18 -6.84
N PHE A 138 9.89 10.14 -6.91
CA PHE A 138 9.12 9.26 -6.03
C PHE A 138 9.43 7.78 -6.30
N MET A 139 9.46 7.36 -7.58
CA MET A 139 9.79 5.98 -7.95
C MET A 139 11.19 5.58 -7.44
N GLU A 140 12.18 6.46 -7.58
CA GLU A 140 13.53 6.22 -7.07
C GLU A 140 13.58 6.09 -5.55
N ALA A 141 12.90 7.00 -4.83
CA ALA A 141 12.83 6.94 -3.38
C ALA A 141 12.13 5.66 -2.88
N GLN A 142 11.02 5.28 -3.54
CA GLN A 142 10.31 4.05 -3.27
C GLN A 142 11.20 2.83 -3.52
N SER A 143 11.90 2.78 -4.65
CA SER A 143 12.81 1.70 -5.00
C SER A 143 13.99 1.57 -4.03
N ALA A 144 14.65 2.67 -3.68
CA ALA A 144 15.74 2.68 -2.71
C ALA A 144 15.27 2.19 -1.33
N TRP A 145 14.04 2.54 -0.94
CA TRP A 145 13.42 2.02 0.28
C TRP A 145 13.18 0.50 0.18
N PHE A 146 12.67 0.00 -0.94
CA PHE A 146 12.50 -1.46 -1.14
C PHE A 146 13.83 -2.22 -1.10
N GLU A 147 14.87 -1.68 -1.72
CA GLU A 147 16.21 -2.28 -1.70
C GLU A 147 16.74 -2.37 -0.26
N LYS A 148 16.67 -1.26 0.48
CA LYS A 148 17.13 -1.20 1.88
C LYS A 148 16.43 -2.20 2.79
N PHE A 149 15.10 -2.36 2.66
CA PHE A 149 14.29 -3.12 3.62
C PHE A 149 13.94 -4.54 3.18
N PHE A 150 13.98 -4.84 1.88
CA PHE A 150 13.64 -6.16 1.34
C PHE A 150 14.77 -6.81 0.54
N GLY A 151 15.92 -6.13 0.39
CA GLY A 151 17.09 -6.67 -0.31
C GLY A 151 16.83 -6.98 -1.78
N ARG A 152 15.82 -6.36 -2.39
CA ARG A 152 15.53 -6.50 -3.82
C ARG A 152 16.31 -5.42 -4.58
N PRO A 153 17.34 -5.79 -5.36
CA PRO A 153 18.10 -4.81 -6.12
C PRO A 153 17.21 -4.12 -7.14
N LEU A 154 17.47 -2.83 -7.36
CA LEU A 154 16.78 -2.02 -8.36
C LEU A 154 16.89 -2.65 -9.76
N ASP A 155 15.79 -2.66 -10.51
CA ASP A 155 15.88 -2.62 -11.98
C ASP A 155 16.21 -1.17 -12.40
N VAL A 156 17.48 -0.81 -12.22
CA VAL A 156 18.05 0.49 -12.61
C VAL A 156 17.89 0.76 -14.12
N GLY A 157 17.67 -0.26 -14.94
CA GLY A 157 17.55 -0.11 -16.39
C GLY A 157 16.31 0.68 -16.81
N GLN A 158 15.16 0.41 -16.19
CA GLN A 158 13.92 1.12 -16.53
C GLN A 158 13.91 2.56 -16.03
N ILE A 159 14.35 2.79 -14.78
CA ILE A 159 14.43 4.14 -14.20
C ILE A 159 15.49 4.98 -14.91
N GLY A 160 16.64 4.40 -15.24
CA GLY A 160 17.68 5.07 -16.03
C GLY A 160 17.17 5.52 -17.40
N LYS A 161 16.45 4.63 -18.11
CA LYS A 161 15.83 4.97 -19.39
C LYS A 161 14.77 6.07 -19.28
N MET A 162 13.96 6.07 -18.21
CA MET A 162 13.00 7.15 -17.95
C MET A 162 13.72 8.49 -17.71
N ARG A 163 14.85 8.48 -17.00
CA ARG A 163 15.67 9.67 -16.75
C ARG A 163 16.29 10.23 -18.03
N GLU A 164 16.78 9.36 -18.92
CA GLU A 164 17.27 9.76 -20.24
C GLU A 164 16.16 10.41 -21.10
N LEU A 165 14.99 9.78 -21.17
CA LEU A 165 13.84 10.31 -21.92
C LEU A 165 13.38 11.67 -21.37
N LEU A 166 13.38 11.82 -20.04
CA LEU A 166 13.04 13.08 -19.40
C LEU A 166 14.04 14.20 -19.74
N GLY A 167 15.34 13.88 -19.78
CA GLY A 167 16.39 14.80 -20.20
C GLY A 167 16.18 15.31 -21.62
N LEU A 168 15.82 14.42 -22.56
CA LEU A 168 15.51 14.77 -23.95
C LEU A 168 14.26 15.64 -24.08
N ALA A 169 13.21 15.37 -23.29
CA ALA A 169 11.99 16.16 -23.27
C ALA A 169 12.24 17.59 -22.72
N ALA A 170 13.09 17.70 -21.69
CA ALA A 170 13.47 18.98 -21.09
C ALA A 170 14.34 19.84 -22.02
N SER A 171 15.15 19.23 -22.89
CA SER A 171 15.95 19.97 -23.88
C SER A 171 15.13 20.45 -25.09
N THR A 172 14.03 19.75 -25.42
CA THR A 172 13.17 20.08 -26.58
C THR A 172 12.10 21.13 -26.25
N SER A 173 11.84 21.37 -24.96
CA SER A 173 10.85 22.35 -24.48
C SER A 173 11.44 23.75 -24.21
N ARG A 174 12.69 24.00 -24.61
CA ARG A 174 13.34 25.32 -24.60
C ARG A 174 13.41 25.89 -26.02
#